data_AF-A0A9P8YK93-F1
#
_entry.id   AF-A0A9P8YK93-F1
#
_cell.length_a   1.000
_cell.length_b   1.000
_cell.length_c   1.000
_cell.angle_alpha   90.00
_cell.angle_beta   90.00
_cell.angle_gamma   90.00
#
_symmetry.space_group_name_H-M   'P 1'
#
loop_
_entity.id
_entity.type
_entity.pdbx_description
1 polymer ?
#
loop_
_entity_poly.entity_id
_entity_poly.type
_entity_poly.pdbx_seq_one_letter_code
_entity_poly.pdbx_strand_id
1 'polypeptide(L)' 'QKSFCGLNYPKLKNIKKIYDPDDLFFGNAAVGSEAWVQDGAGRLCRSTPPHSQ' A
#
# COMPACT_ATOMS: atom_id res chain seq x y z
N GLN A 1 6.42 4.66 -3.97
CA GLN A 1 5.35 5.55 -3.47
C GLN A 1 5.72 7.03 -3.58
N LYS A 2 6.76 7.54 -2.90
CA LYS A 2 7.22 8.94 -3.08
C LYS A 2 7.53 9.31 -4.54
N SER A 3 8.09 8.39 -5.33
CA SER A 3 8.40 8.66 -6.75
C SER A 3 7.17 8.78 -7.66
N PHE A 4 6.01 8.22 -7.26
CA PHE A 4 4.78 8.23 -8.06
C PHE A 4 3.79 9.31 -7.60
N CYS A 5 3.70 9.55 -6.29
CA CYS A 5 2.73 10.47 -5.70
C CYS A 5 3.37 11.74 -5.11
N GLY A 6 4.70 11.83 -5.12
CA GLY A 6 5.45 13.00 -4.68
C GLY A 6 5.09 13.45 -3.27
N LEU A 7 5.01 14.78 -3.11
CA LEU A 7 4.65 15.45 -1.86
C LEU A 7 3.19 15.18 -1.42
N ASN A 8 2.32 14.75 -2.33
CA ASN A 8 0.91 14.49 -2.03
C ASN A 8 0.69 13.15 -1.33
N TYR A 9 1.70 12.26 -1.34
CA TYR A 9 1.56 10.90 -0.84
C TYR A 9 1.02 10.80 0.59
N PRO A 10 1.48 11.58 1.59
CA PRO A 10 0.94 11.51 2.94
C PRO A 10 -0.56 11.83 3.01
N LYS A 11 -0.99 12.87 2.27
CA LYS A 11 -2.41 13.27 2.22
C LYS A 11 -3.25 12.18 1.56
N LEU A 12 -2.80 11.65 0.42
CA LEU A 12 -3.51 10.59 -0.29
C LEU A 12 -3.57 9.29 0.52
N LYS A 13 -2.50 8.94 1.24
CA LYS A 13 -2.48 7.77 2.13
C LYS A 13 -3.50 7.91 3.28
N ASN A 14 -3.65 9.11 3.85
CA ASN A 14 -4.66 9.35 4.86
C ASN A 14 -6.08 9.23 4.31
N ILE A 15 -6.34 9.79 3.12
CA ILE A 15 -7.64 9.64 2.43
C ILE A 15 -7.92 8.16 2.15
N LYS A 16 -6.95 7.43 1.61
CA LYS A 16 -7.06 5.99 1.35
C LYS A 16 -7.46 5.22 2.60
N LYS A 17 -6.85 5.47 3.75
CA LYS A 17 -7.20 4.82 5.02
C LYS A 17 -8.60 5.13 5.54
N ILE A 18 -9.18 6.26 5.17
CA ILE A 18 -10.57 6.61 5.52
C ILE A 18 -11.55 5.73 4.72
N TYR A 19 -11.29 5.57 3.42
CA TYR A 19 -12.21 4.89 2.51
C TYR A 19 -11.94 3.40 2.32
N ASP A 20 -10.73 2.94 2.60
CA ASP A 20 -10.29 1.56 2.47
C ASP A 20 -9.29 1.21 3.59
N PRO A 21 -9.77 1.10 4.85
CA PRO A 21 -8.93 0.87 6.01
C PRO A 21 -8.24 -0.49 6.00
N ASP A 22 -8.81 -1.45 5.28
CA ASP A 22 -8.28 -2.82 5.16
C ASP A 22 -7.42 -3.02 3.91
N ASP A 23 -7.13 -1.96 3.14
CA ASP A 23 -6.39 -2.02 1.87
C ASP A 23 -6.97 -3.07 0.88
N LEU A 24 -8.28 -3.21 0.82
CA LEU A 24 -8.97 -4.14 -0.09
C LEU A 24 -8.73 -3.78 -1.57
N PHE A 25 -8.69 -2.49 -1.89
CA PHE A 25 -8.44 -2.04 -3.26
C PHE A 25 -6.95 -1.93 -3.53
N PHE A 26 -6.43 -2.87 -4.31
CA PHE A 26 -5.04 -2.94 -4.76
C PHE A 26 -4.88 -2.52 -6.22
N GLY A 27 -3.78 -1.85 -6.51
CA GLY A 27 -3.29 -1.62 -7.86
C GLY A 27 -1.77 -1.44 -7.84
N ASN A 28 -1.08 -1.91 -8.88
CA ASN A 28 0.37 -1.72 -8.97
C ASN A 28 0.70 -0.22 -8.97
N ALA A 29 1.65 0.19 -8.14
CA ALA A 29 2.04 1.59 -7.88
C ALA A 29 0.91 2.53 -7.38
N ALA A 30 -0.28 2.02 -7.06
CA ALA A 30 -1.35 2.82 -6.44
C ALA A 30 -0.98 3.24 -5.00
N VAL A 31 -1.65 4.28 -4.49
CA VAL A 31 -1.47 4.72 -3.10
C VAL A 31 -1.84 3.60 -2.13
N GLY A 32 -0.94 3.24 -1.22
CA GLY A 32 -1.15 2.16 -0.26
C GLY A 32 -0.79 0.78 -0.78
N SER A 33 -0.35 0.63 -2.05
CA SER A 33 0.02 -0.68 -2.59
C SER A 33 1.19 -1.35 -1.84
N GLU A 34 1.94 -0.61 -1.03
CA GLU A 34 2.98 -1.16 -0.16
C GLU A 34 2.44 -2.01 1.01
N ALA A 35 1.13 -2.01 1.26
CA ALA A 35 0.48 -2.92 2.20
C ALA A 35 0.45 -4.38 1.70
N TRP A 36 0.78 -4.59 0.43
CA TRP A 36 0.79 -5.89 -0.23
C TRP A 36 2.14 -6.18 -0.89
N VAL A 37 2.49 -7.47 -0.91
CA VAL A 37 3.61 -8.02 -1.69
C VAL A 37 3.06 -9.13 -2.58
N GLN A 38 3.58 -9.23 -3.81
CA GLN A 38 3.19 -10.28 -4.73
C GLN A 38 4.20 -11.43 -4.65
N ASP A 39 3.73 -12.66 -4.47
CA ASP A 39 4.58 -13.85 -4.51
C ASP A 39 4.91 -14.27 -5.96
N GLY A 40 5.79 -15.26 -6.11
CA GLY A 40 6.21 -15.75 -7.44
C GLY A 40 5.09 -16.40 -8.26
N ALA A 41 3.95 -16.73 -7.64
CA ALA A 41 2.75 -17.24 -8.30
C ALA A 41 1.72 -16.14 -8.58
N GLY A 42 2.03 -14.88 -8.24
CA GLY A 42 1.17 -13.74 -8.47
C GLY A 42 0.15 -13.46 -7.35
N ARG A 43 0.17 -14.20 -6.24
CA ARG A 43 -0.75 -13.98 -5.11
C ARG A 43 -0.33 -12.76 -4.31
N LEU A 44 -1.31 -12.00 -3.83
CA LEU A 44 -1.07 -10.88 -2.92
C LEU A 44 -1.04 -11.36 -1.47
N CYS A 45 0.03 -11.04 -0.76
CA CYS A 45 0.22 -11.28 0.67
C CYS A 45 0.39 -9.95 1.39
N ARG A 46 0.00 -9.89 2.67
CA ARG A 46 0.26 -8.68 3.48
C ARG A 46 1.75 -8.45 3.61
N SER A 47 2.18 -7.20 3.45
CA SER A 47 3.55 -6.82 3.78
C SER A 47 3.73 -6.92 5.30
N THR A 48 4.76 -7.65 5.74
CA THR A 48 5.11 -7.68 7.16
C THR A 48 5.54 -6.28 7.61
N PRO A 49 5.07 -5.79 8.77
CA PRO A 49 5.56 -4.52 9.30
C PRO A 49 7.07 -4.60 9.54
N PRO A 50 7.85 -3.53 9.33
CA PRO A 50 9.30 -3.54 9.57
C PRO A 50 9.74 -3.75 11.03
N HIS A 51 8.82 -3.89 11.98
CA HIS A 51 9.15 -4.14 13.39
C HIS A 51 8.25 -5.23 13.98
N SER A 52 8.73 -6.46 13.85
CA SER A 52 8.34 -7.62 14.66
C SER A 52 9.62 -8.29 15.15
N GLN A 53 10.43 -7.50 15.87
CA GLN A 53 11.49 -7.89 16.81
C GLN A 53 11.35 -6.92 17.98
#